data_AF-A0A392Q2Z2-F1
#
_entry.id   AF-A0A392Q2Z2-F1
#
_cell.length_a   1.000
_cell.length_b   1.000
_cell.length_c   1.000
_cell.angle_alpha   90.00
_cell.angle_beta   90.00
_cell.angle_gamma   90.00
#
_symmetry.space_group_name_H-M   'P 1'
#
loop_
_entity.id
_entity.type
_entity.pdbx_description
1 polymer ?
#
loop_
_entity_poly.entity_id
_entity_poly.type
_entity_poly.pdbx_seq_one_letter_code
_entity_poly.pdbx_strand_id
1 'polypeptide(L)'
;MKAKNCGLRRNHNVICMSVQQASVPKVAVSPLELENATEPPLNLHKPKEPYTATIVSVERLVGPKAPGETCHIVINHDGNVPYWEGQSYGVIPP
;
A
#
# COMPACT_ATOMS: atom_id res chain seq x y z
N MET A 1 -49.29 -6.01 -55.43
CA MET A 1 -49.22 -5.77 -53.97
C MET A 1 -48.18 -6.71 -53.36
N LYS A 2 -47.03 -6.20 -52.87
CA LYS A 2 -46.13 -6.97 -51.99
C LYS A 2 -45.30 -5.99 -51.15
N ALA A 3 -45.18 -6.32 -49.87
CA ALA A 3 -45.02 -5.40 -48.76
C ALA A 3 -43.60 -4.80 -48.59
N LYS A 4 -43.55 -3.60 -48.02
CA LYS A 4 -42.33 -2.91 -47.58
C LYS A 4 -41.81 -3.56 -46.29
N ASN A 5 -40.62 -4.17 -46.33
CA ASN A 5 -39.90 -4.53 -45.11
C ASN A 5 -39.15 -3.29 -44.59
N CYS A 6 -39.72 -2.62 -43.59
CA CYS A 6 -39.05 -1.57 -42.82
C CYS A 6 -38.17 -2.24 -41.77
N GLY A 7 -36.86 -2.29 -42.01
CA GLY A 7 -35.88 -2.76 -41.02
C GLY A 7 -35.76 -1.77 -39.87
N LEU A 8 -36.29 -2.13 -38.70
CA LEU A 8 -36.13 -1.38 -37.46
C LEU A 8 -34.64 -1.35 -37.05
N ARG A 9 -33.97 -0.22 -37.28
CA ARG A 9 -32.69 0.12 -36.66
C ARG A 9 -32.91 0.29 -35.15
N ARG A 10 -32.48 -0.69 -34.35
CA ARG A 10 -32.34 -0.52 -32.90
C ARG A 10 -31.19 0.45 -32.66
N ASN A 11 -31.48 1.65 -32.19
CA ASN A 11 -30.47 2.56 -31.65
C ASN A 11 -29.96 1.97 -30.34
N HIS A 12 -28.76 1.41 -30.35
CA HIS A 12 -28.05 1.04 -29.13
C HIS A 12 -27.39 2.32 -28.59
N ASN A 13 -27.98 2.92 -27.57
CA ASN A 13 -27.31 3.99 -26.82
C ASN A 13 -26.18 3.33 -26.03
N VAL A 14 -24.95 3.45 -26.51
CA VAL A 14 -23.76 3.08 -25.74
C VAL A 14 -23.53 4.18 -24.70
N ILE A 15 -23.92 3.91 -23.45
CA ILE A 15 -23.61 4.79 -22.33
C ILE A 15 -22.16 4.48 -21.93
N CYS A 16 -21.22 5.30 -22.40
CA CYS A 16 -19.84 5.27 -21.92
C CYS A 16 -19.79 5.89 -20.53
N MET A 17 -19.69 5.06 -19.49
CA MET A 17 -19.41 5.54 -18.14
C MET A 17 -17.92 5.85 -18.02
N SER A 18 -17.53 7.11 -18.25
CA SER A 18 -16.20 7.55 -17.80
C SER A 18 -16.22 7.60 -16.28
N VAL A 19 -15.55 6.67 -15.61
CA VAL A 19 -15.30 6.77 -14.17
C VAL A 19 -14.46 8.02 -13.96
N GLN A 20 -15.06 9.06 -13.39
CA GLN A 20 -14.32 10.23 -12.93
C GLN A 20 -13.46 9.75 -11.76
N GLN A 21 -12.22 9.38 -12.03
CA GLN A 21 -11.26 9.06 -10.99
C GLN A 21 -11.03 10.35 -10.19
N ALA A 22 -11.50 10.36 -8.94
CA ALA A 22 -11.33 11.48 -8.04
C ALA A 22 -9.84 11.84 -7.97
N SER A 23 -9.47 13.02 -8.47
CA SER A 23 -8.09 13.49 -8.56
C SER A 23 -7.62 14.02 -7.21
N VAL A 24 -7.44 13.14 -6.23
CA VAL A 24 -6.72 13.52 -5.01
C VAL A 24 -5.23 13.56 -5.38
N PRO A 25 -4.51 14.67 -5.12
CA PRO A 25 -3.08 14.73 -5.41
C PRO A 25 -2.33 13.67 -4.58
N LYS A 26 -1.34 13.00 -5.20
CA LYS A 26 -0.49 12.02 -4.52
C LYS A 26 0.28 12.71 -3.38
N VAL A 27 0.42 12.02 -2.25
CA VAL A 27 1.20 12.51 -1.10
C VAL A 27 2.67 12.60 -1.51
N ALA A 28 3.30 13.74 -1.21
CA ALA A 28 4.73 13.91 -1.43
C ALA A 28 5.51 13.09 -0.39
N VAL A 29 6.47 12.29 -0.86
CA VAL A 29 7.35 11.46 -0.02
C VAL A 29 8.79 11.95 -0.15
N SER A 30 9.55 11.82 0.94
CA SER A 30 10.97 12.18 1.01
C SER A 30 11.69 11.22 1.96
N PRO A 31 12.95 10.85 1.70
CA PRO A 31 13.83 11.28 0.59
C PRO A 31 13.61 10.49 -0.71
N LEU A 32 13.80 11.13 -1.87
CA LEU A 32 13.73 10.45 -3.18
C LEU A 32 14.93 9.51 -3.42
N GLU A 33 15.97 9.59 -2.59
CA GLU A 33 17.17 8.76 -2.69
C GLU A 33 16.90 7.27 -2.43
N LEU A 34 15.77 6.95 -1.79
CA LEU A 34 15.34 5.56 -1.54
C LEU A 34 15.09 4.77 -2.83
N GLU A 35 14.77 5.46 -3.94
CA GLU A 35 14.51 4.87 -5.26
C GLU A 35 15.79 4.58 -6.05
N ASN A 36 16.94 5.10 -5.62
CA ASN A 36 18.20 4.95 -6.35
C ASN A 36 18.84 3.56 -6.16
N ALA A 37 18.41 2.80 -5.15
CA ALA A 37 18.96 1.48 -4.88
C ALA A 37 18.53 0.48 -5.96
N THR A 38 19.49 -0.22 -6.56
CA THR A 38 19.23 -1.23 -7.61
C THR A 38 18.88 -2.60 -7.04
N GLU A 39 19.29 -2.88 -5.80
CA GLU A 39 19.09 -4.16 -5.13
C GLU A 39 18.41 -3.97 -3.76
N PRO A 40 17.54 -4.90 -3.35
CA PRO A 40 16.88 -4.84 -2.06
C PRO A 40 17.90 -4.92 -0.92
N PRO A 41 17.83 -4.04 0.09
CA PRO A 41 18.63 -4.19 1.30
C PRO A 41 18.31 -5.53 1.95
N LEU A 42 19.34 -6.32 2.26
CA LEU A 42 19.16 -7.66 2.85
C LEU A 42 20.11 -7.84 4.04
N ASN A 43 19.54 -8.26 5.17
CA ASN A 43 20.29 -8.65 6.38
C ASN A 43 21.33 -7.61 6.85
N LEU A 44 20.99 -6.31 6.79
CA LEU A 44 21.87 -5.21 7.22
C LEU A 44 22.33 -5.38 8.68
N HIS A 45 21.40 -5.78 9.55
CA HIS A 45 21.67 -6.09 10.95
C HIS A 45 21.42 -7.57 11.21
N LYS A 46 22.37 -8.21 11.89
CA LYS A 46 22.32 -9.64 12.21
C LYS A 46 21.85 -9.83 13.65
N PRO A 47 21.31 -11.01 14.02
CA PRO A 47 20.86 -11.25 15.39
C PRO A 47 21.93 -11.07 16.48
N LYS A 48 23.22 -11.19 16.13
CA LYS A 48 24.35 -10.95 17.05
C LYS A 48 24.59 -9.47 17.33
N GLU A 49 24.27 -8.62 16.37
CA GLU A 49 24.45 -7.16 16.43
C GLU A 49 23.19 -6.49 15.86
N PRO A 50 22.06 -6.55 16.60
CA PRO A 50 20.81 -5.95 16.17
C PRO A 50 20.87 -4.42 16.25
N TYR A 51 20.03 -3.75 15.46
CA TYR A 51 19.85 -2.30 15.58
C TYR A 51 18.85 -1.97 16.69
N THR A 52 19.23 -1.05 17.60
CA THR A 52 18.33 -0.54 18.64
C THR A 52 17.45 0.58 18.06
N ALA A 53 16.27 0.21 17.56
CA ALA A 53 15.26 1.15 17.11
C ALA A 53 14.42 1.70 18.28
N THR A 54 13.74 2.83 18.05
CA THR A 54 12.86 3.47 19.04
C THR A 54 11.40 3.37 18.62
N ILE A 55 10.50 3.03 19.53
CA ILE A 55 9.05 3.00 19.26
C ILE A 55 8.51 4.43 19.20
N VAL A 56 7.81 4.77 18.13
CA VAL A 56 7.14 6.07 17.93
C VAL A 56 5.72 6.02 18.46
N SER A 57 4.95 5.01 18.04
CA SER A 57 3.57 4.83 18.49
C SER A 57 3.15 3.36 18.44
N VAL A 58 2.16 3.03 19.27
CA VAL A 58 1.49 1.73 19.29
C VAL A 58 -0.01 2.00 19.32
N GLU A 59 -0.71 1.58 18.28
CA GLU A 59 -2.14 1.83 18.11
C GLU A 59 -2.89 0.52 17.91
N ARG A 60 -3.99 0.34 18.64
CA ARG A 60 -4.86 -0.82 18.45
C ARG A 60 -5.70 -0.66 17.19
N LEU A 61 -5.53 -1.58 16.24
CA LEU A 61 -6.29 -1.58 14.98
C LEU A 61 -7.69 -2.18 15.10
N VAL A 62 -7.92 -2.97 16.15
CA VAL A 62 -9.16 -3.73 16.34
C VAL A 62 -10.15 -3.03 17.25
N GLY A 63 -11.45 -3.23 16.94
CA GLY A 63 -12.56 -2.76 17.76
C GLY A 63 -12.71 -3.56 19.06
N PRO A 64 -13.50 -3.07 20.02
CA PRO A 64 -13.66 -3.67 21.35
C PRO A 64 -14.30 -5.06 21.35
N LYS A 65 -14.95 -5.46 20.25
CA LYS A 65 -15.59 -6.78 20.10
C LYS A 65 -14.70 -7.82 19.42
N ALA A 66 -13.46 -7.47 19.08
CA ALA A 66 -12.54 -8.41 18.44
C ALA A 66 -12.12 -9.52 19.43
N PRO A 67 -11.89 -10.75 18.94
CA PRO A 67 -11.52 -11.89 19.80
C PRO A 67 -10.10 -11.79 20.38
N GLY A 68 -9.26 -10.92 19.81
CA GLY A 68 -7.89 -10.70 20.25
C GLY A 68 -7.42 -9.30 19.85
N GLU A 69 -6.19 -8.98 20.23
CA GLU A 69 -5.58 -7.68 19.97
C GLU A 69 -4.70 -7.72 18.71
N THR A 70 -4.78 -6.70 17.88
CA THR A 70 -3.84 -6.46 16.78
C THR A 70 -3.46 -4.99 16.80
N CYS A 71 -2.15 -4.73 16.85
CA CYS A 71 -1.59 -3.40 16.97
C CYS A 71 -0.82 -3.02 15.71
N HIS A 72 -0.87 -1.73 15.38
CA HIS A 72 0.02 -1.07 14.45
C HIS A 72 1.13 -0.41 15.25
N ILE A 73 2.38 -0.81 14.98
CA ILE A 73 3.55 -0.32 15.69
C ILE A 73 4.39 0.48 14.71
N VAL A 74 4.59 1.76 15.01
CA VAL A 74 5.50 2.61 14.23
C VAL A 74 6.87 2.60 14.90
N ILE A 75 7.88 2.15 14.16
CA ILE A 75 9.24 2.00 14.64
C ILE A 75 10.12 3.03 13.93
N ASN A 76 10.80 3.90 14.70
CA ASN A 76 11.81 4.80 14.16
C ASN A 76 13.15 4.07 14.06
N HIS A 77 13.65 3.93 12.84
CA HIS A 77 14.94 3.35 12.52
C HIS A 77 15.97 4.38 12.05
N ASP A 78 15.69 5.69 12.14
CA ASP A 78 16.57 6.82 11.77
C ASP A 78 17.23 6.70 10.39
N GLY A 79 16.59 6.00 9.45
CA GLY A 79 17.18 5.70 8.12
C GLY A 79 18.28 4.62 8.11
N ASN A 80 18.65 4.04 9.26
CA ASN A 80 19.72 3.03 9.36
C ASN A 80 19.32 1.63 8.88
N VAL A 81 18.01 1.34 8.84
CA VAL A 81 17.51 0.04 8.37
C VAL A 81 16.49 0.21 7.24
N PRO A 82 16.89 0.74 6.06
CA PRO A 82 15.97 0.89 4.93
C PRO A 82 15.49 -0.48 4.43
N TYR A 83 14.25 -0.53 3.94
CA TYR A 83 13.63 -1.74 3.40
C TYR A 83 12.81 -1.41 2.15
N TRP A 84 12.55 -2.42 1.34
CA TRP A 84 11.59 -2.33 0.24
C TRP A 84 10.24 -2.93 0.65
N GLU A 85 9.17 -2.46 0.04
CA GLU A 85 7.82 -2.99 0.27
C GLU A 85 7.80 -4.52 0.08
N GLY A 86 7.20 -5.23 1.05
CA GLY A 86 7.16 -6.70 1.07
C GLY A 86 8.30 -7.38 1.82
N GLN A 87 9.30 -6.64 2.33
CA GLN A 87 10.30 -7.17 3.25
C GLN A 87 9.81 -7.25 4.70
N SER A 88 10.53 -8.01 5.52
CA SER A 88 10.22 -8.26 6.94
C SER A 88 11.35 -7.81 7.86
N TYR A 89 11.00 -7.34 9.05
CA TYR A 89 11.95 -7.13 10.15
C TYR A 89 12.00 -8.32 11.11
N GLY A 90 13.18 -8.61 11.62
CA GLY A 90 13.38 -9.49 12.77
C GLY A 90 13.45 -8.69 14.07
N VAL A 91 12.59 -9.02 15.04
CA VAL A 91 12.58 -8.40 16.38
C VAL A 91 13.07 -9.43 17.40
N ILE A 92 14.02 -9.04 18.25
CA ILE A 92 14.53 -9.87 19.34
C ILE A 92 13.87 -9.39 20.64
N PRO A 93 13.02 -10.20 21.28
CA PRO A 93 12.47 -9.86 22.59
C PRO A 93 13.57 -9.94 23.68
N PRO A 94 13.45 -9.15 24.76
CA PRO A 94 14.40 -9.15 25.87
C PRO A 94 14.39 -10.46 26.68
#